data_AF-C5LFP0-F1
#
_entry.id   AF-C5LFP0-F1
#
_cell.length_a   1.000
_cell.length_b   1.000
_cell.length_c   1.000
_cell.angle_alpha   90.00
_cell.angle_beta   90.00
_cell.angle_gamma   90.00
#
_symmetry.space_group_name_H-M   'P 1'
#
loop_
_entity.id
_entity.type
_entity.pdbx_description
1 polymer ?
#
loop_
_entity_poly.entity_id
_entity_poly.type
_entity_poly.pdbx_seq_one_letter_code
_entity_poly.pdbx_strand_id
1 'polypeptide(L)'
;CSMVVYDQLPKSDKSDINCLIKKLTAAFSPTPADAFIAFQSRRFVQGESIDNYVSDLKRYLTLSDTDPSACPNIIAEQFVRGLPTEVAAQVIYDVIVR
;
A
#
# COMPACT_ATOMS: atom_id res chain seq x y z
N CYS A 1 18.19 -8.06 10.17
CA CYS A 1 17.03 -8.96 9.96
C CYS A 1 17.08 -9.73 8.62
N SER A 2 17.56 -9.15 7.51
CA SER A 2 17.61 -9.82 6.20
C SER A 2 18.56 -11.03 6.12
N MET A 3 19.77 -10.91 6.69
CA MET A 3 20.78 -11.99 6.65
C MET A 3 20.35 -13.26 7.37
N VAL A 4 19.60 -13.12 8.48
CA VAL A 4 19.11 -14.27 9.28
C VAL A 4 18.10 -15.11 8.49
N VAL A 5 17.19 -14.47 7.75
CA VAL A 5 16.21 -15.16 6.89
C VAL A 5 16.92 -15.86 5.73
N TYR A 6 17.90 -15.19 5.11
CA TYR A 6 18.70 -15.80 4.05
C TYR A 6 19.44 -17.04 4.54
N ASP A 7 20.08 -16.98 5.72
CA ASP A 7 20.87 -18.09 6.25
C ASP A 7 20.03 -19.34 6.53
N GLN A 8 18.76 -19.16 6.92
CA GLN A 8 17.79 -20.23 7.18
C GLN A 8 17.26 -20.93 5.91
N LEU A 9 17.47 -20.37 4.72
CA LEU A 9 17.02 -21.01 3.48
C LEU A 9 17.86 -22.26 3.14
N PRO A 10 17.24 -23.33 2.61
CA PRO A 10 17.95 -24.49 2.08
C PRO A 10 18.97 -24.10 1.01
N LYS A 11 20.09 -24.84 0.91
CA LYS A 11 21.10 -24.58 -0.13
C LYS A 11 20.52 -24.67 -1.55
N SER A 12 19.56 -25.57 -1.77
CA SER A 12 18.83 -25.71 -3.04
C SER A 12 18.09 -24.44 -3.44
N ASP A 13 17.49 -23.75 -2.47
CA ASP A 13 16.71 -22.53 -2.70
C ASP A 13 17.65 -21.33 -2.94
N LYS A 14 18.87 -21.36 -2.38
CA LYS A 14 19.90 -20.34 -2.61
C LYS A 14 20.55 -20.43 -3.99
N SER A 15 20.61 -21.63 -4.57
CA SER A 15 21.21 -21.86 -5.90
C SER A 15 20.31 -21.52 -7.09
N ASP A 16 19.01 -21.35 -6.86
CA ASP A 16 18.05 -20.89 -7.88
C ASP A 16 17.61 -19.46 -7.56
N ILE A 17 18.02 -18.51 -8.40
CA ILE A 17 17.74 -17.08 -8.19
C ILE A 17 16.24 -16.77 -8.21
N ASN A 18 15.43 -17.48 -8.99
CA ASN A 18 13.99 -17.27 -9.04
C ASN A 18 13.31 -17.82 -7.78
N CYS A 19 13.76 -18.98 -7.29
CA CYS A 19 13.31 -19.53 -6.02
C CYS A 19 13.68 -18.60 -4.85
N LEU A 20 14.92 -18.11 -4.84
CA LEU A 20 15.41 -17.19 -3.82
C LEU A 20 14.61 -15.89 -3.78
N ILE A 21 14.37 -15.24 -4.93
CA ILE A 21 13.55 -14.03 -5.02
C ILE A 21 12.15 -14.31 -4.48
N LYS A 22 11.52 -15.41 -4.91
CA LYS A 22 10.17 -15.76 -4.44
C LYS A 22 10.11 -15.94 -2.93
N LYS A 23 11.09 -16.63 -2.34
CA LYS A 23 11.16 -16.88 -0.89
C LYS A 23 11.40 -15.60 -0.09
N LEU A 24 12.33 -14.75 -0.53
CA LEU A 24 12.61 -13.49 0.13
C LEU A 24 11.42 -12.54 0.00
N THR A 25 10.82 -12.42 -1.19
CA THR A 25 9.60 -11.63 -1.38
C THR A 25 8.49 -12.13 -0.45
N ALA A 26 8.24 -13.43 -0.36
CA ALA A 26 7.23 -13.96 0.56
C ALA A 26 7.53 -13.67 2.04
N ALA A 27 8.81 -13.68 2.43
CA ALA A 27 9.22 -13.46 3.82
C ALA A 27 9.19 -12.00 4.26
N PHE A 28 9.35 -11.05 3.32
CA PHE A 28 9.43 -9.62 3.61
C PHE A 28 8.23 -8.82 3.13
N SER A 29 7.38 -9.39 2.27
CA SER A 29 6.13 -8.76 1.87
C SER A 29 5.16 -8.72 3.05
N PRO A 30 4.38 -7.63 3.20
CA PRO A 30 3.27 -7.61 4.14
C PRO A 30 2.25 -8.69 3.76
N THR A 31 1.54 -9.21 4.76
CA THR A 31 0.37 -10.03 4.45
C THR A 31 -0.73 -9.16 3.81
N PRO A 32 -1.67 -9.74 3.05
CA PRO A 32 -2.79 -8.96 2.51
C PRO A 32 -3.58 -8.20 3.58
N ALA A 33 -3.71 -8.79 4.78
CA ALA A 33 -4.36 -8.15 5.93
C ALA A 33 -3.57 -6.93 6.44
N ASP A 34 -2.24 -7.06 6.59
CA ASP A 34 -1.39 -5.94 7.02
C ASP A 34 -1.39 -4.81 5.99
N ALA A 35 -1.37 -5.15 4.70
CA ALA A 35 -1.47 -4.19 3.62
C ALA A 35 -2.80 -3.43 3.66
N PHE A 36 -3.92 -4.11 3.93
CA PHE A 36 -5.22 -3.47 4.08
C PHE A 36 -5.30 -2.56 5.31
N ILE A 37 -4.68 -2.96 6.44
CA ILE A 37 -4.56 -2.11 7.62
C ILE A 37 -3.76 -0.84 7.28
N ALA A 38 -2.63 -0.98 6.57
CA ALA A 38 -1.82 0.14 6.12
C ALA A 38 -2.58 1.08 5.18
N PHE A 39 -3.40 0.53 4.27
CA PHE A 39 -4.31 1.29 3.43
C PHE A 39 -5.27 2.16 4.28
N GLN A 40 -5.95 1.56 5.25
CA GLN A 40 -6.91 2.23 6.13
C GLN A 40 -6.26 3.28 7.05
N SER A 41 -5.03 3.05 7.50
CA SER A 41 -4.32 3.95 8.40
C SER A 41 -3.56 5.06 7.69
N ARG A 42 -3.37 4.99 6.36
CA ARG A 42 -2.62 6.01 5.62
C ARG A 42 -3.32 7.37 5.73
N ARG A 43 -2.54 8.38 6.09
CA ARG A 43 -2.94 9.80 6.15
C ARG A 43 -2.00 10.62 5.31
N PHE A 44 -2.51 11.66 4.67
CA PHE A 44 -1.69 12.63 3.96
C PHE A 44 -0.73 13.33 4.94
N VAL A 45 0.54 13.39 4.59
CA VAL A 45 1.63 13.93 5.39
C VAL A 45 2.04 15.29 4.83
N GLN A 46 2.21 16.28 5.70
CA GLN A 46 2.63 17.61 5.28
C GLN A 46 3.96 17.56 4.49
N GLY A 47 3.96 18.14 3.29
CA GLY A 47 5.13 18.18 2.42
C GLY A 47 5.24 17.02 1.42
N GLU A 48 4.35 16.03 1.47
CA GLU A 48 4.28 15.02 0.41
C GLU A 48 3.46 15.51 -0.79
N SER A 49 3.72 14.95 -1.98
CA SER A 49 2.88 15.20 -3.16
C SER A 49 1.61 14.35 -3.13
N ILE A 50 0.52 14.88 -3.72
CA ILE A 50 -0.73 14.13 -3.90
C ILE A 50 -0.49 12.84 -4.69
N ASP A 51 0.35 12.89 -5.73
CA ASP A 51 0.65 11.71 -6.56
C ASP A 51 1.32 10.60 -5.76
N ASN A 52 2.24 10.94 -4.84
CA ASN A 52 2.88 9.96 -3.97
C ASN A 52 1.86 9.34 -3.01
N TYR A 53 1.00 10.16 -2.42
CA TYR A 53 -0.04 9.69 -1.51
C TYR A 53 -1.01 8.72 -2.21
N VAL A 54 -1.53 9.10 -3.38
CA VAL A 54 -2.45 8.24 -4.15
C VAL A 54 -1.76 6.98 -4.67
N SER A 55 -0.49 7.08 -5.07
CA SER A 55 0.31 5.92 -5.48
C SER A 55 0.49 4.93 -4.34
N ASP A 56 0.71 5.41 -3.12
CA ASP A 56 0.77 4.57 -1.93
C ASP A 56 -0.57 3.89 -1.63
N LEU A 57 -1.70 4.61 -1.72
CA LEU A 57 -3.02 4.02 -1.54
C LEU A 57 -3.28 2.89 -2.53
N LYS A 58 -2.98 3.11 -3.81
CA LYS A 58 -3.08 2.08 -4.86
C LYS A 58 -2.18 0.89 -4.54
N ARG A 59 -0.93 1.13 -4.15
CA ARG A 59 0.03 0.09 -3.79
C ARG A 59 -0.46 -0.78 -2.64
N TYR A 60 -0.96 -0.19 -1.55
CA TYR A 60 -1.47 -0.96 -0.41
C TYR A 60 -2.69 -1.80 -0.79
N LEU A 61 -3.60 -1.26 -1.61
CA LEU A 61 -4.78 -1.98 -2.07
C LEU A 61 -4.41 -3.16 -2.99
N THR A 62 -3.44 -2.98 -3.89
CA THR A 62 -2.89 -4.09 -4.70
C THR A 62 -2.25 -5.16 -3.83
N LEU A 63 -1.50 -4.77 -2.80
CA LEU A 63 -0.86 -5.72 -1.87
C LEU A 63 -1.89 -6.44 -0.97
N SER A 64 -3.11 -5.91 -0.83
CA SER A 64 -4.22 -6.59 -0.15
C SER A 64 -5.08 -7.45 -1.10
N ASP A 65 -4.50 -7.91 -2.21
CA ASP A 65 -5.16 -8.72 -3.25
C ASP A 65 -6.42 -8.06 -3.86
N THR A 66 -6.50 -6.72 -3.82
CA THR A 66 -7.62 -5.96 -4.37
C THR A 66 -7.16 -5.13 -5.57
N ASP A 67 -7.82 -5.28 -6.73
CA ASP A 67 -7.51 -4.47 -7.91
C ASP A 67 -8.01 -3.02 -7.72
N PRO A 68 -7.11 -2.02 -7.67
CA PRO A 68 -7.48 -0.61 -7.56
C PRO A 68 -8.41 -0.13 -8.69
N SER A 69 -8.30 -0.73 -9.87
CA SER A 69 -9.07 -0.37 -11.07
C SER A 69 -10.52 -0.84 -10.97
N ALA A 70 -10.77 -1.93 -10.25
CA ALA A 70 -12.09 -2.49 -10.02
C ALA A 70 -12.85 -1.75 -8.90
N CYS A 71 -12.13 -1.02 -8.04
CA CYS A 71 -12.71 -0.34 -6.87
C CYS A 71 -12.26 1.14 -6.75
N PRO A 72 -12.47 1.99 -7.76
CA PRO A 72 -12.00 3.39 -7.74
C PRO A 72 -12.61 4.19 -6.58
N ASN A 73 -13.83 3.87 -6.17
CA ASN A 73 -14.52 4.55 -5.07
C ASN A 73 -13.83 4.34 -3.72
N ILE A 74 -13.29 3.13 -3.47
CA ILE A 74 -12.58 2.83 -2.21
C ILE A 74 -11.33 3.72 -2.06
N ILE A 75 -10.63 3.97 -3.16
CA ILE A 75 -9.46 4.85 -3.17
C ILE A 75 -9.87 6.29 -2.94
N ALA A 76 -10.94 6.76 -3.61
CA ALA A 76 -11.44 8.12 -3.45
C ALA A 76 -11.91 8.39 -2.01
N GLU A 77 -12.68 7.46 -1.43
CA GLU A 77 -13.12 7.52 -0.04
C GLU A 77 -11.95 7.59 0.93
N GLN A 78 -10.97 6.69 0.76
CA GLN A 78 -9.80 6.67 1.63
C GLN A 78 -8.89 7.88 1.45
N PHE A 79 -8.78 8.40 0.22
CA PHE A 79 -8.08 9.65 -0.06
C PHE A 79 -8.68 10.80 0.74
N VAL A 80 -10.00 11.03 0.64
CA VAL A 80 -10.68 12.09 1.38
C VAL A 80 -10.54 11.89 2.89
N ARG A 81 -10.72 10.65 3.37
CA ARG A 81 -10.61 10.30 4.79
C ARG A 81 -9.22 10.56 5.37
N GLY A 82 -8.18 10.44 4.56
CA GLY A 82 -6.81 10.63 5.00
C GLY A 82 -6.28 12.05 4.88
N LEU A 83 -7.02 12.98 4.27
CA LEU A 83 -6.66 14.40 4.24
C LEU A 83 -6.86 15.07 5.61
N PRO A 84 -6.14 16.18 5.88
CA PRO A 84 -6.48 17.07 7.00
C PRO A 84 -7.92 17.55 6.89
N THR A 85 -8.61 17.70 8.03
CA THR A 85 -10.05 17.95 8.09
C THR A 85 -10.48 19.18 7.28
N GLU A 86 -9.69 20.25 7.33
CA GLU A 86 -9.97 21.49 6.62
C GLU A 86 -9.89 21.30 5.10
N VAL A 87 -8.91 20.52 4.63
CA VAL A 87 -8.72 20.21 3.21
C VAL A 87 -9.79 19.25 2.72
N ALA A 88 -10.12 18.23 3.52
CA ALA A 88 -11.18 17.27 3.19
C ALA A 88 -12.54 17.98 3.02
N ALA A 89 -12.87 18.92 3.92
CA ALA A 89 -14.10 19.69 3.85
C ALA A 89 -14.20 20.53 2.55
N GLN A 90 -13.10 21.16 2.13
CA GLN A 90 -13.04 21.92 0.89
C GLN A 90 -13.26 21.03 -0.34
N VAL A 91 -12.57 19.88 -0.41
CA VAL A 91 -12.70 18.93 -1.53
C VAL A 91 -14.14 18.41 -1.65
N ILE A 92 -14.77 18.06 -0.53
CA ILE A 92 -16.17 17.59 -0.51
C ILE A 92 -17.11 18.70 -1.01
N TYR A 93 -16.94 19.92 -0.52
CA TYR A 93 -17.77 21.07 -0.91
C TYR A 93 -17.69 21.32 -2.43
N ASP A 94 -16.48 21.32 -2.99
CA ASP A 94 -16.26 21.59 -4.42
C ASP A 94 -16.84 20.50 -5.35
N VAL A 95 -17.02 19.27 -4.84
CA VAL A 95 -17.63 18.16 -5.57
C VAL A 95 -19.15 18.15 -5.48
N ILE A 96 -19.73 18.57 -4.35
CA ILE A 96 -21.19 18.54 -4.13
C ILE A 96 -21.90 19.78 -4.67
N VAL A 97 -21.25 20.95 -4.62
CA VAL A 97 -21.87 22.24 -4.95
C VAL A 97 -21.68 22.64 -6.43
N ARG A 98 -20.94 21.85 -7.21
CA ARG A 98 -20.76 22.05 -8.66
C ARG A 98 -21.75 21.24 -9.49
#